data_AF-A6V8C7-F1
#
_entry.id   AF-A6V8C7-F1
#
_cell.length_a   1.000
_cell.length_b   1.000
_cell.length_c   1.000
_cell.angle_alpha   90.00
_cell.angle_beta   90.00
_cell.angle_gamma   90.00
#
_symmetry.space_group_name_H-M   'P 1'
#
loop_
_entity.id
_entity.type
_entity.pdbx_description
1 polymer ?
#
loop_
_entity_poly.entity_id
_entity_poly.type
_entity_poly.pdbx_seq_one_letter_code
_entity_poly.pdbx_strand_id
1 'polypeptide(L)' 'MIKHYLLMTLVCIPLALLYVCLEWFFGNTWVTVGVFFGVLVVLRVGLYLYRRSKGIRDGYLDE' A
#
# COMPACT_ATOMS: atom_id res chain seq x y z
N MET A 1 11.50 15.47 -9.24
CA MET A 1 11.22 15.56 -7.79
C MET A 1 9.76 15.87 -7.48
N ILE A 2 9.22 17.05 -7.79
CA ILE A 2 7.83 17.44 -7.44
C ILE A 2 6.77 16.43 -7.89
N LYS A 3 6.86 15.91 -9.12
CA LYS A 3 5.93 14.88 -9.64
C LYS A 3 5.96 13.58 -8.82
N HIS A 4 7.12 13.21 -8.28
CA HIS A 4 7.31 12.00 -7.48
C HIS A 4 6.72 12.17 -6.08
N TYR A 5 6.91 13.36 -5.48
CA TYR A 5 6.24 13.73 -4.23
C TYR A 5 4.73 13.77 -4.40
N LEU A 6 4.21 14.35 -5.48
CA LEU A 6 2.77 14.39 -5.75
C LEU A 6 2.16 12.98 -5.87
N LEU A 7 2.86 12.06 -6.55
CA LEU A 7 2.45 10.65 -6.64
C LEU A 7 2.46 9.95 -5.28
N MET A 8 3.50 10.17 -4.47
CA MET A 8 3.57 9.62 -3.11
C MET A 8 2.43 10.13 -2.24
N THR A 9 2.15 11.44 -2.27
CA THR A 9 1.03 12.03 -1.52
C THR A 9 -0.31 11.45 -1.98
N LEU A 10 -0.48 11.25 -3.30
CA LEU A 10 -1.70 10.65 -3.86
C LEU A 10 -1.93 9.22 -3.38
N VAL A 11 -0.87 8.46 -3.09
CA VAL A 11 -0.96 7.10 -2.52
C VAL A 11 -1.15 7.13 -1.00
N CYS A 12 -0.54 8.10 -0.30
CA CYS A 12 -0.69 8.22 1.15
C CYS A 12 -2.10 8.63 1.60
N ILE A 13 -2.80 9.46 0.82
CA ILE A 13 -4.18 9.89 1.12
C ILE A 13 -5.15 8.70 1.26
N PRO A 14 -5.28 7.78 0.28
CA PRO A 14 -6.18 6.64 0.40
C PRO A 14 -5.73 5.66 1.49
N LEU A 15 -4.43 5.54 1.75
CA LEU A 15 -3.91 4.71 2.85
C LEU A 15 -4.32 5.27 4.23
N ALA A 16 -4.22 6.57 4.43
CA ALA A 16 -4.67 7.22 5.65
C ALA A 16 -6.19 7.06 5.84
N LEU A 17 -6.97 7.25 4.77
CA LEU A 17 -8.42 7.02 4.77
C LEU A 17 -8.78 5.57 5.12
N LEU A 18 -8.05 4.59 4.55
CA LEU A 18 -8.24 3.18 4.86
C LEU A 18 -8.00 2.90 6.35
N TYR A 19 -6.94 3.46 6.92
CA TYR A 19 -6.62 3.31 8.34
C TYR A 19 -7.71 3.91 9.24
N VAL A 20 -8.17 5.13 8.94
CA VAL A 20 -9.28 5.77 9.68
C VAL A 20 -10.57 4.96 9.58
N CYS A 21 -10.86 4.40 8.40
CA CYS A 21 -12.05 3.54 8.22
C CYS A 21 -11.95 2.25 9.05
N LEU A 22 -10.75 1.65 9.10
CA LEU A 22 -10.47 0.50 9.95
C LEU A 22 -10.58 0.85 11.44
N GLU A 23 -10.08 2.01 11.87
CA GLU A 23 -10.23 2.50 13.25
C GLU A 23 -11.70 2.72 13.61
N TRP A 24 -12.50 3.22 12.68
CA TRP A 24 -13.93 3.40 12.91
C TRP A 24 -14.67 2.08 13.08
N PHE A 25 -14.25 1.02 12.36
CA PHE A 25 -14.91 -0.28 12.38
C PHE A 25 -14.44 -1.20 13.54
N PHE A 26 -13.13 -1.27 13.77
CA PHE A 26 -12.50 -2.16 14.76
C PHE A 26 -12.10 -1.44 16.06
N GLY A 27 -12.26 -0.12 16.12
CA GLY A 27 -11.77 0.72 17.21
C GLY A 27 -10.26 0.94 17.15
N ASN A 28 -9.74 1.73 18.09
CA ASN A 28 -8.31 1.92 18.27
C ASN A 28 -7.70 0.72 19.01
N THR A 29 -7.53 -0.38 18.28
CA THR A 29 -7.00 -1.64 18.80
C THR A 29 -5.85 -2.16 17.95
N TRP A 30 -5.04 -3.07 18.52
CA TRP A 30 -3.98 -3.76 17.79
C TRP A 30 -4.48 -4.55 16.57
N VAL A 31 -5.77 -4.91 16.54
CA VAL A 31 -6.41 -5.58 15.41
C VAL A 31 -6.42 -4.67 14.18
N THR A 32 -6.75 -3.39 14.35
CA THR A 32 -6.74 -2.39 13.28
C THR A 32 -5.37 -2.28 12.62
N VAL A 33 -4.31 -2.22 13.43
CA VAL A 33 -2.92 -2.18 12.95
C VAL A 33 -2.56 -3.46 12.21
N GLY A 34 -2.93 -4.63 12.76
CA GLY A 34 -2.68 -5.93 12.13
C GLY A 34 -3.37 -6.09 10.78
N VAL A 35 -4.64 -5.69 10.69
CA VAL A 35 -5.40 -5.73 9.43
C VAL A 35 -4.83 -4.75 8.41
N PHE A 36 -4.51 -3.52 8.83
CA PHE A 36 -3.89 -2.52 7.96
C PHE A 36 -2.55 -3.02 7.39
N PHE A 37 -1.69 -3.61 8.24
CA PHE A 37 -0.43 -4.20 7.82
C PHE A 37 -0.64 -5.37 6.85
N GLY A 38 -1.62 -6.25 7.14
CA GLY A 38 -1.98 -7.35 6.26
C GLY A 38 -2.39 -6.88 4.86
N VAL A 39 -3.22 -5.83 4.78
CA VAL A 39 -3.62 -5.23 3.49
C VAL A 39 -2.40 -4.69 2.74
N LEU A 40 -1.49 -3.98 3.40
CA LEU A 40 -0.27 -3.46 2.77
C LEU A 40 0.62 -4.58 2.19
N VAL A 41 0.81 -5.66 2.94
CA VAL A 41 1.58 -6.82 2.49
C VAL A 41 0.92 -7.47 1.27
N VAL A 42 -0.40 -7.71 1.33
CA VAL A 42 -1.14 -8.28 0.20
C VAL A 42 -1.07 -7.37 -1.03
N LEU A 43 -1.17 -6.06 -0.86
CA LEU A 43 -1.05 -5.10 -1.96
C LEU A 43 0.33 -5.19 -2.63
N ARG A 44 1.41 -5.29 -1.82
CA ARG A 44 2.78 -5.46 -2.32
C ARG A 44 2.98 -6.77 -3.04
N VAL A 45 2.52 -7.88 -2.48
CA VAL A 45 2.60 -9.21 -3.11
C VAL A 45 1.77 -9.23 -4.40
N GLY A 46 0.57 -8.66 -4.39
CA GLY A 46 -0.29 -8.54 -5.57
C GLY A 46 0.36 -7.71 -6.68
N LEU A 47 0.96 -6.56 -6.35
CA LEU A 47 1.73 -5.74 -7.29
C LEU A 47 2.93 -6.49 -7.88
N TYR A 48 3.63 -7.27 -7.06
CA TYR A 48 4.73 -8.11 -7.51
C TYR A 48 4.25 -9.19 -8.49
N LEU A 49 3.20 -9.94 -8.12
CA LEU A 49 2.63 -10.99 -8.98
C LEU A 49 2.03 -10.42 -10.28
N TYR A 50 1.40 -9.25 -10.21
CA TYR A 50 0.87 -8.54 -11.38
C TYR A 50 1.98 -8.10 -12.34
N ARG A 51 3.07 -7.53 -11.83
CA ARG A 51 4.22 -7.17 -12.67
C ARG A 51 4.89 -8.39 -13.28
N ARG A 52 5.03 -9.47 -12.50
CA ARG A 52 5.52 -10.77 -12.98
C ARG A 52 4.66 -11.33 -14.11
N SER A 53 3.33 -11.29 -14.01
CA SER A 53 2.44 -11.80 -15.05
C SER A 53 2.42 -10.94 -16.32
N LYS A 54 2.73 -9.64 -16.21
CA LYS A 54 2.85 -8.72 -17.34
C LYS A 54 4.25 -8.62 -17.95
N GLY A 55 5.24 -9.34 -17.40
CA GLY A 55 6.63 -9.26 -17.87
C GLY A 55 7.28 -7.88 -17.67
N ILE A 56 6.72 -7.05 -16.78
CA ILE A 56 7.27 -5.73 -16.46
C ILE A 56 8.45 -5.97 -15.52
N ARG A 57 9.67 -5.75 -16.00
CA ARG A 57 10.89 -5.82 -15.18
C ARG A 57 10.81 -4.77 -14.07
N ASP A 58 11.01 -5.21 -12.84
CA ASP A 58 10.97 -4.35 -11.67
C ASP A 58 12.30 -3.60 -11.59
N GLY A 59 12.36 -2.38 -12.14
CA GLY A 59 13.57 -1.55 -12.19
C GLY A 59 14.08 -1.07 -10.82
N TYR A 60 13.50 -1.56 -9.72
CA TYR A 60 13.93 -1.29 -8.34
C TYR A 60 14.76 -2.43 -7.74
N LEU A 61 14.75 -3.62 -8.36
CA LEU A 61 15.57 -4.79 -7.97
C LEU A 61 16.73 -5.05 -8.93
N ASP A 62 16.73 -4.40 -10.10
CA ASP A 62 17.75 -4.49 -11.15
C ASP A 62 18.76 -3.30 -11.07
N GLU A 63 18.83 -2.59 -9.94
CA GLU A 63 19.93 -1.66 -9.59
C GLU A 63 20.89 -2.29 -8.57
#